data_AF-A0A524F044-F1
#
_entry.id   AF-A0A524F044-F1
#
_cell.length_a   1.000
_cell.length_b   1.000
_cell.length_c   1.000
_cell.angle_alpha   90.00
_cell.angle_beta   90.00
_cell.angle_gamma   90.00
#
_symmetry.space_group_name_H-M   'P 1'
#
loop_
_entity.id
_entity.type
_entity.pdbx_description
1 polymer ?
#
loop_
_entity_poly.entity_id
_entity_poly.type
_entity_poly.pdbx_seq_one_letter_code
_entity_poly.pdbx_strand_id
1 'polypeptide(L)' 'MLQKKILEIVENQIRENNPKETKETLIRLRNLGYNRQDALQKIGTVVEEEIYDVLKHKEKFNKERFIRKLFTLK' A
#
# COMPACT_ATOMS: atom_id res chain seq x y z
N MET A 1 -3.40 -15.56 7.42
CA MET A 1 -3.11 -14.70 8.59
C MET A 1 -2.30 -13.46 8.23
N LEU A 2 -1.21 -13.59 7.45
CA LEU A 2 -0.37 -12.45 7.05
C LEU A 2 -1.09 -11.45 6.14
N GLN A 3 -1.72 -11.91 5.06
CA GLN A 3 -2.46 -11.06 4.12
C GLN A 3 -3.52 -10.18 4.81
N LYS A 4 -4.25 -10.74 5.79
CA LYS A 4 -5.24 -9.98 6.58
C LYS A 4 -4.59 -8.83 7.36
N LYS A 5 -3.41 -9.05 7.95
CA LYS A 5 -2.66 -7.99 8.65
C LYS A 5 -2.15 -6.91 7.69
N ILE A 6 -1.70 -7.30 6.49
CA ILE A 6 -1.31 -6.35 5.45
C ILE A 6 -2.50 -5.47 5.06
N LEU A 7 -3.67 -6.06 4.82
CA LEU A 7 -4.88 -5.30 4.51
C LEU A 7 -5.29 -4.39 5.65
N GLU A 8 -5.17 -4.82 6.91
CA GLU A 8 -5.41 -3.98 8.09
C GLU A 8 -4.47 -2.77 8.13
N ILE A 9 -3.18 -2.95 7.81
CA ILE A 9 -2.23 -1.84 7.71
C ILE A 9 -2.66 -0.86 6.62
N VAL A 10 -3.04 -1.35 5.44
CA VAL A 10 -3.53 -0.49 4.34
C VAL A 10 -4.78 0.29 4.75
N GLU A 11 -5.73 -0.37 5.40
CA GLU A 11 -6.95 0.27 5.92
C GLU A 11 -6.63 1.34 6.96
N ASN A 12 -5.68 1.07 7.86
CA ASN A 12 -5.22 2.03 8.85
C ASN A 12 -4.58 3.26 8.17
N GLN A 13 -3.70 3.06 7.18
CA GLN A 13 -3.09 4.15 6.41
C GLN A 13 -4.15 5.02 5.71
N ILE A 14 -5.21 4.40 5.16
CA ILE A 14 -6.32 5.12 4.50
C ILE A 14 -7.16 5.89 5.52
N ARG A 15 -7.50 5.27 6.66
CA ARG A 15 -8.30 5.88 7.73
C ARG A 15 -7.58 7.08 8.35
N GLU A 16 -6.29 6.92 8.62
CA GLU A 16 -5.44 7.95 9.22
C GLU A 16 -4.90 8.94 8.19
N ASN A 17 -5.14 8.68 6.89
CA ASN A 17 -4.61 9.45 5.77
C ASN A 17 -3.08 9.64 5.84
N ASN A 18 -2.39 8.58 6.27
CA ASN A 18 -0.96 8.59 6.50
C ASN A 18 -0.31 7.25 6.09
N PRO A 19 0.49 7.20 5.01
CA PRO A 19 0.70 8.32 4.06
C PRO A 19 -0.55 8.59 3.24
N LYS A 20 -0.81 9.87 2.90
CA LYS A 20 -1.97 10.29 2.10
C LYS A 20 -2.00 9.62 0.72
N GLU A 21 -0.82 9.28 0.20
CA GLU A 21 -0.61 8.67 -1.10
C GLU A 21 -1.27 7.27 -1.18
N THR A 22 -1.43 6.56 -0.05
CA THR A 22 -2.19 5.30 0.01
C THR A 22 -3.65 5.54 -0.35
N LYS A 23 -4.27 6.59 0.22
CA LYS A 23 -5.68 6.94 -0.04
C LYS A 23 -5.87 7.49 -1.46
N GLU A 24 -4.96 8.33 -1.93
CA GLU A 24 -4.94 8.84 -3.30
C GLU A 24 -4.85 7.69 -4.32
N THR A 25 -4.01 6.70 -4.04
CA THR A 25 -3.87 5.49 -4.87
C THR A 25 -5.15 4.66 -4.89
N LEU A 26 -5.81 4.47 -3.74
CA LEU A 26 -7.11 3.79 -3.71
C LEU A 26 -8.14 4.50 -4.58
N ILE A 27 -8.24 5.83 -4.48
CA ILE A 27 -9.18 6.62 -5.30
C ILE A 27 -8.84 6.46 -6.79
N ARG A 28 -7.56 6.56 -7.14
CA ARG A 28 -7.09 6.40 -8.52
C ARG A 28 -7.43 5.02 -9.10
N LEU A 29 -7.15 3.94 -8.37
CA LEU A 29 -7.48 2.57 -8.80
C LEU A 29 -9.00 2.38 -8.95
N ARG A 30 -9.81 2.94 -8.04
CA ARG A 30 -11.27 2.89 -8.19
C ARG A 30 -11.75 3.65 -9.44
N ASN A 31 -11.14 4.78 -9.77
CA ASN A 31 -11.44 5.52 -11.00
C ASN A 31 -11.02 4.77 -12.27
N LEU A 32 -10.04 3.85 -12.17
CA LEU A 32 -9.66 2.94 -13.25
C LEU A 32 -10.58 1.72 -13.39
N GLY A 33 -11.60 1.59 -12.53
CA GLY A 33 -12.61 0.53 -12.59
C GLY A 33 -12.37 -0.65 -11.65
N TYR A 34 -11.30 -0.62 -10.83
CA TYR A 34 -11.09 -1.66 -9.83
C TYR A 34 -12.13 -1.57 -8.71
N ASN A 35 -12.64 -2.72 -8.28
CA ASN A 35 -13.41 -2.76 -7.05
C ASN A 35 -12.49 -2.44 -5.85
N ARG A 36 -13.10 -2.10 -4.71
CA ARG A 36 -12.33 -1.69 -3.52
C ARG A 36 -11.40 -2.79 -3.01
N GLN A 37 -11.84 -4.04 -3.02
CA GLN A 37 -11.04 -5.16 -2.51
C GLN A 37 -9.81 -5.39 -3.39
N ASP A 38 -9.95 -5.40 -4.71
CA ASP A 38 -8.84 -5.56 -5.65
C ASP A 38 -7.83 -4.41 -5.52
N ALA A 39 -8.33 -3.17 -5.37
CA ALA A 39 -7.48 -2.01 -5.16
C ALA A 39 -6.68 -2.10 -3.85
N LEU A 40 -7.32 -2.55 -2.75
CA LEU A 40 -6.64 -2.76 -1.48
C LEU A 40 -5.60 -3.88 -1.55
N GLN A 41 -5.89 -4.96 -2.27
CA GLN A 41 -4.92 -6.04 -2.48
C GLN A 41 -3.70 -5.56 -3.25
N LYS A 42 -3.88 -4.77 -4.32
CA LYS A 42 -2.79 -4.14 -5.08
C LYS A 42 -1.93 -3.21 -4.23
N ILE A 43 -2.55 -2.39 -3.39
CA ILE A 43 -1.81 -1.54 -2.45
C ILE A 43 -1.08 -2.41 -1.40
N GLY A 44 -1.72 -3.51 -0.98
CA GLY A 44 -1.16 -4.48 -0.06
C GLY A 44 0.15 -5.10 -0.55
N THR A 45 0.32 -5.37 -1.84
CA THR A 45 1.59 -5.90 -2.37
C THR A 45 2.74 -4.92 -2.18
N VAL A 46 2.48 -3.62 -2.33
CA VAL A 46 3.49 -2.57 -2.10
C VAL A 46 3.87 -2.48 -0.62
N VAL A 47 2.89 -2.60 0.29
CA VAL A 47 3.13 -2.64 1.74
C VAL A 47 3.93 -3.89 2.12
N GLU A 48 3.59 -5.05 1.56
CA GLU A 48 4.30 -6.30 1.81
C GLU A 48 5.76 -6.24 1.36
N GLU A 49 6.04 -5.70 0.17
CA GLU A 49 7.41 -5.49 -0.31
C GLU A 49 8.22 -4.60 0.63
N GLU A 50 7.65 -3.49 1.10
CA GLU A 50 8.38 -2.56 1.98
C GLU A 50 8.62 -3.19 3.37
N ILE A 51 7.66 -3.96 3.90
CA ILE A 51 7.88 -4.75 5.12
C ILE A 51 8.98 -5.78 4.91
N TYR A 52 9.00 -6.45 3.76
CA TYR A 52 10.05 -7.40 3.42
C TYR A 52 11.43 -6.72 3.41
N ASP A 53 11.57 -5.58 2.73
CA ASP A 53 12.83 -4.83 2.66
C ASP A 53 13.31 -4.39 4.05
N VAL A 54 12.41 -3.84 4.88
CA VAL A 54 12.74 -3.42 6.25
C VAL A 54 13.17 -4.61 7.12
N LEU A 55 12.43 -5.72 7.08
CA LEU A 55 12.70 -6.85 7.95
C LEU A 55 13.92 -7.65 7.51
N LYS A 56 14.05 -7.90 6.20
CA LYS A 56 15.05 -8.78 5.63
C LYS A 56 16.39 -8.08 5.38
N HIS A 57 16.35 -6.87 4.83
CA HIS A 57 17.56 -6.09 4.52
C HIS A 57 17.95 -5.13 5.64
N LYS A 58 17.17 -5.07 6.74
CA LYS A 58 17.40 -4.15 7.88
C LYS A 58 17.44 -2.68 7.45
N GLU A 59 16.77 -2.38 6.34
CA GLU A 59 16.61 -1.02 5.86
C GLU A 59 15.62 -0.25 6.73
N LYS A 60 15.75 1.08 6.73
CA LYS A 60 14.70 1.95 7.25
C LYS A 60 13.60 2.06 6.20
N PHE A 61 12.36 2.24 6.65
CA PHE A 61 11.24 2.57 5.75
C PHE A 61 11.61 3.74 4.84
N ASN A 62 11.50 3.52 3.53
CA ASN A 62 11.79 4.54 2.53
C ASN A 62 10.49 5.06 1.91
N LYS A 63 10.03 6.21 2.41
CA LYS A 63 8.78 6.84 1.97
C LYS A 63 8.76 7.14 0.48
N GLU A 64 9.87 7.62 -0.10
CA GLU A 64 9.94 7.95 -1.52
C GLU A 64 9.81 6.70 -2.40
N ARG A 65 10.51 5.62 -2.05
CA ARG A 65 10.41 4.32 -2.72
C ARG A 65 8.99 3.77 -2.64
N PHE A 66 8.38 3.80 -1.45
CA PHE A 66 7.01 3.37 -1.23
C PHE A 66 6.03 4.13 -2.12
N ILE A 67 6.11 5.47 -2.15
CA ILE A 67 5.25 6.31 -2.99
C ILE A 67 5.46 6.02 -4.48
N ARG A 68 6.70 5.85 -4.93
CA ARG A 68 6.99 5.49 -6.34
C ARG A 68 6.31 4.17 -6.73
N LYS A 69 6.39 3.14 -5.89
CA LYS A 69 5.73 1.85 -6.12
C LYS A 69 4.20 1.97 -6.14
N LEU A 70 3.62 2.82 -5.27
CA LEU A 70 2.17 3.09 -5.31
C LEU A 70 1.73 3.73 -6.65
N PHE A 71 2.54 4.64 -7.21
CA PHE A 71 2.23 5.27 -8.49
C PHE A 71 2.31 4.33 -9.69
N THR A 72 3.07 3.24 -9.62
CA THR A 72 3.15 2.26 -10.72
C THR A 72 1.95 1.33 -10.79
N LEU A 73 1.14 1.23 -9.72
CA LEU A 73 -0.04 0.37 -9.70
C LEU A 73 -1.02 0.81 -10.78
N LYS A 74 -1.41 -0.14 -11.64
CA LYS A 74 -2.50 0.02 -12.60
C LYS A 74 -3.66 -0.84 -12.17
#